data_AF-A0A850QIK7-F1
#
_entry.id   AF-A0A850QIK7-F1
#
_cell.length_a   1.000
_cell.length_b   1.000
_cell.length_c   1.000
_cell.angle_alpha   90.00
_cell.angle_beta   90.00
_cell.angle_gamma   90.00
#
_symmetry.space_group_name_H-M   'P 1'
#
loop_
_entity.id
_entity.type
_entity.pdbx_description
1 polymer ?
#
loop_
_entity_poly.entity_id
_entity_poly.type
_entity_poly.pdbx_seq_one_letter_code
_entity_poly.pdbx_strand_id
1 'polypeptide(L)'
;MVAAAIERIVVQATPQEKKMISAKAKKLGLPISELMRRGASAYNSADEDEELGVLADAAMAAANRASESIDDVLAFVASSDKRIAAMEAKAAKDRKAE
;
A
#
# COMPACT_ATOMS: atom_id res chain seq x y z
N MET A 1 -20.90 18.01 35.45
CA MET A 1 -20.30 17.75 34.12
C MET A 1 -20.20 19.07 33.39
N VAL A 2 -18.99 19.53 33.07
CA VAL A 2 -18.81 20.78 32.33
C VAL A 2 -19.12 20.50 30.86
N ALA A 3 -20.25 21.02 30.38
CA ALA A 3 -20.53 21.04 28.95
C ALA A 3 -19.51 22.00 28.31
N ALA A 4 -18.61 21.48 27.47
CA ALA A 4 -17.69 22.31 26.71
C ALA A 4 -18.51 23.27 25.81
N ALA A 5 -18.15 24.55 25.81
CA ALA A 5 -18.82 25.54 24.97
C ALA A 5 -18.62 25.17 23.49
N ILE A 6 -19.73 24.92 22.79
CA ILE A 6 -19.73 24.63 21.36
C ILE A 6 -19.84 25.95 20.61
N GLU A 7 -18.78 26.33 19.90
CA GLU A 7 -18.78 27.49 19.00
C GLU A 7 -19.29 27.10 17.61
N ARG A 8 -19.96 28.04 16.92
CA ARG A 8 -20.51 27.82 15.57
C ARG A 8 -19.67 28.57 14.53
N ILE A 9 -19.20 27.83 13.53
CA ILE A 9 -18.53 28.38 12.36
C ILE A 9 -19.55 28.46 11.22
N VAL A 10 -19.78 29.66 10.69
CA VAL A 10 -20.64 29.88 9.52
C VAL A 10 -19.74 30.01 8.29
N VAL A 11 -19.94 29.12 7.31
CA VAL A 11 -19.17 29.09 6.06
C VAL A 11 -20.09 29.41 4.90
N GLN A 12 -19.65 30.34 4.04
CA GLN A 12 -20.33 30.61 2.78
C GLN A 12 -19.89 29.57 1.75
N ALA A 13 -20.86 28.99 1.06
CA ALA A 13 -20.62 28.04 -0.01
C ALA A 13 -21.61 28.33 -1.14
N THR A 14 -21.15 28.16 -2.37
CA THR A 14 -22.02 28.18 -3.55
C THR A 14 -23.04 27.03 -3.49
N PRO A 15 -24.16 27.12 -4.23
CA PRO A 15 -25.13 26.03 -4.31
C PRO A 15 -24.50 24.71 -4.79
N GLN A 16 -23.52 24.79 -5.70
CA GLN A 16 -22.81 23.64 -6.24
C GLN A 16 -21.92 22.99 -5.17
N GLU A 17 -21.14 23.77 -4.44
CA GLU A 17 -20.30 23.27 -3.34
C GLU A 17 -21.15 22.62 -2.26
N LYS A 18 -22.27 23.24 -1.87
CA LYS A 18 -23.20 22.66 -0.90
C LYS A 18 -23.72 21.29 -1.36
N LYS A 19 -24.06 21.16 -2.65
CA LYS A 19 -24.51 19.89 -3.24
C LYS A 19 -23.39 18.84 -3.19
N MET A 20 -22.16 19.22 -3.54
CA MET A 20 -20.99 18.34 -3.52
C MET A 20 -20.65 17.86 -2.10
N ILE A 21 -20.63 18.76 -1.12
CA ILE A 21 -20.39 18.43 0.29
C ILE A 21 -21.46 17.48 0.81
N SER A 22 -22.74 17.76 0.52
CA SER A 22 -23.87 16.91 0.93
C SER A 22 -23.78 15.52 0.31
N ALA A 23 -23.45 15.42 -0.97
CA ALA A 23 -23.27 14.15 -1.66
C ALA A 23 -22.10 13.35 -1.09
N LYS A 24 -20.97 14.00 -0.80
CA LYS A 24 -19.79 13.36 -0.17
C LYS A 24 -20.13 12.83 1.22
N ALA A 25 -20.79 13.63 2.05
CA ALA A 25 -21.23 13.24 3.39
C ALA A 25 -22.16 12.02 3.34
N LYS A 26 -23.14 12.03 2.44
CA LYS A 26 -24.05 10.90 2.21
C LYS A 26 -23.32 9.64 1.77
N LYS A 27 -22.38 9.75 0.83
CA LYS A 27 -21.57 8.60 0.35
C LYS A 27 -20.76 7.97 1.47
N LEU A 28 -20.25 8.78 2.41
CA LEU A 28 -19.45 8.34 3.54
C LEU A 28 -20.29 7.94 4.77
N GLY A 29 -21.62 8.12 4.73
CA GLY A 29 -22.48 7.85 5.88
C GLY A 29 -22.25 8.78 7.08
N LEU A 30 -21.74 9.99 6.85
CA LEU A 30 -21.38 10.94 7.89
C LEU A 30 -22.33 12.16 7.90
N PRO A 31 -22.60 12.77 9.06
CA PRO A 31 -23.17 14.12 9.11
C PRO A 31 -22.27 15.13 8.40
N ILE A 32 -22.87 16.16 7.77
CA ILE A 32 -22.10 17.21 7.10
C ILE A 32 -21.17 17.92 8.08
N SER A 33 -21.63 18.22 9.30
CA SER A 33 -20.82 18.85 10.35
C SER A 33 -19.62 18.00 10.76
N GLU A 34 -19.77 16.68 10.77
CA GLU A 34 -18.69 15.73 11.03
C GLU A 34 -17.67 15.74 9.90
N LEU A 35 -18.14 15.66 8.64
CA LEU A 35 -17.30 15.74 7.46
C LEU A 35 -16.50 17.05 7.44
N MET A 36 -17.13 18.18 7.73
CA MET A 36 -16.48 19.50 7.73
C MET A 36 -15.47 19.62 8.87
N ARG A 37 -15.77 19.10 10.06
CA ARG A 37 -14.82 19.11 11.18
C ARG A 37 -13.59 18.26 10.88
N ARG A 38 -13.78 17.03 10.39
CA ARG A 38 -12.68 16.15 9.97
C ARG A 38 -11.88 16.74 8.84
N GLY A 39 -12.56 17.28 7.82
CA GLY A 39 -11.92 17.94 6.68
C GLY A 39 -11.07 19.11 7.12
N ALA A 40 -11.55 19.96 8.04
CA ALA A 40 -10.79 21.08 8.57
C ALA A 40 -9.58 20.65 9.41
N SER A 41 -9.70 19.57 10.20
CA SER A 41 -8.57 19.03 10.98
C SER A 41 -7.54 18.28 10.14
N ALA A 42 -7.98 17.59 9.09
CA ALA A 42 -7.11 16.81 8.21
C ALA A 42 -6.45 17.67 7.13
N TYR A 43 -7.04 18.81 6.77
CA TYR A 43 -6.46 19.71 5.78
C TYR A 43 -5.12 20.26 6.29
N ASN A 44 -4.03 19.67 5.81
CA ASN A 44 -2.69 20.12 6.04
C ASN A 44 -1.95 20.10 4.70
N SER A 45 -1.80 21.27 4.08
CA SER A 45 -1.34 21.40 2.69
C SER A 45 0.13 21.02 2.47
N ALA A 46 0.90 20.74 3.53
CA ALA A 46 2.32 20.42 3.45
C ALA A 46 2.65 18.96 3.81
N ASP A 47 1.86 18.30 4.66
CA ASP A 47 2.23 16.98 5.23
C ASP A 47 1.72 15.78 4.40
N GLU A 48 0.67 15.96 3.57
CA GLU A 48 0.06 14.85 2.81
C GLU A 48 0.95 14.31 1.68
N ASP A 49 1.79 15.15 1.06
CA ASP A 49 2.70 14.73 -0.01
C ASP A 49 3.93 13.98 0.53
N GLU A 50 4.40 14.32 1.75
CA GLU A 50 5.56 13.69 2.37
C GLU A 50 5.25 12.27 2.88
N GLU A 51 4.09 12.08 3.52
CA GLU A 51 3.70 10.78 4.10
C GLU A 51 3.41 9.73 3.01
N LEU A 52 2.82 10.15 1.89
CA LEU A 52 2.62 9.29 0.72
C LEU A 52 3.95 8.93 0.04
N GLY A 53 4.91 9.84 0.02
CA GLY A 53 6.27 9.58 -0.48
C GLY A 53 6.97 8.48 0.32
N VAL A 54 6.95 8.58 1.65
CA VAL A 54 7.56 7.58 2.54
C VAL A 54 6.93 6.19 2.34
N LEU A 55 5.60 6.12 2.20
CA LEU A 55 4.92 4.85 1.93
C LEU A 55 5.33 4.24 0.57
N ALA A 56 5.42 5.08 -0.46
CA ALA A 56 5.84 4.64 -1.80
C ALA A 56 7.28 4.09 -1.79
N ASP A 57 8.20 4.78 -1.10
CA ASP A 57 9.59 4.34 -0.96
C ASP A 57 9.68 3.00 -0.21
N ALA A 58 8.93 2.84 0.88
CA ALA A 58 8.89 1.59 1.63
C ALA A 58 8.34 0.43 0.77
N ALA A 59 7.29 0.68 -0.02
CA ALA A 59 6.71 -0.31 -0.92
C ALA A 59 7.70 -0.71 -2.02
N MET A 60 8.40 0.25 -2.62
CA MET A 60 9.42 0.00 -3.63
C MET A 60 10.61 -0.80 -3.07
N ALA A 61 11.09 -0.44 -1.89
CA ALA A 61 12.16 -1.18 -1.22
C ALA A 61 11.77 -2.63 -0.87
N ALA A 62 10.50 -2.86 -0.52
CA ALA A 62 9.98 -4.21 -0.29
C ALA A 62 9.89 -5.02 -1.59
N ALA A 63 9.40 -4.40 -2.67
CA ALA A 63 9.30 -5.04 -3.98
C ALA A 63 10.68 -5.42 -4.54
N ASN A 64 11.68 -4.53 -4.43
CA ASN A 64 13.04 -4.81 -4.90
C ASN A 64 13.65 -6.01 -4.17
N ARG A 65 13.54 -6.06 -2.83
CA ARG A 65 14.03 -7.20 -2.03
C ARG A 65 13.32 -8.51 -2.40
N ALA A 66 12.02 -8.45 -2.70
CA ALA A 66 11.28 -9.63 -3.12
C ALA A 66 11.77 -10.13 -4.49
N SER A 67 11.99 -9.23 -5.45
CA SER A 67 12.55 -9.56 -6.76
C SER A 67 13.93 -10.18 -6.65
N GLU A 68 14.83 -9.58 -5.87
CA GLU A 68 16.19 -10.12 -5.64
C GLU A 68 16.13 -11.53 -5.04
N SER A 69 15.26 -11.74 -4.04
CA SER A 69 15.09 -13.07 -3.44
C SER A 69 14.54 -14.10 -4.44
N ILE A 70 13.68 -13.70 -5.37
CA ILE A 70 13.17 -14.59 -6.43
C ILE A 70 14.31 -14.98 -7.36
N ASP A 71 15.12 -14.02 -7.79
CA ASP A 71 16.26 -14.26 -8.68
C ASP A 71 17.28 -15.21 -8.02
N ASP A 72 17.57 -15.04 -6.73
CA ASP A 72 18.43 -15.94 -5.96
C ASP A 72 17.89 -17.37 -5.92
N VAL A 73 16.58 -17.53 -5.67
CA VAL A 73 15.94 -18.86 -5.65
C VAL A 73 16.00 -19.51 -7.03
N LEU A 74 15.74 -18.76 -8.10
CA LEU A 74 15.80 -19.27 -9.47
C LEU A 74 17.23 -19.70 -9.84
N ALA A 75 18.24 -18.92 -9.46
CA ALA A 75 19.64 -19.26 -9.66
C ALA A 75 20.03 -20.54 -8.89
N PHE A 76 19.56 -20.67 -7.66
CA PHE A 76 19.77 -21.87 -6.85
C PHE A 76 19.14 -23.11 -7.47
N VAL A 77 17.87 -23.03 -7.89
CA VAL A 77 17.16 -24.14 -8.56
C VAL A 77 17.89 -24.57 -9.83
N ALA A 78 18.28 -23.61 -10.68
CA ALA A 78 19.03 -23.90 -11.90
C ALA A 78 20.37 -24.61 -11.63
N SER A 79 21.06 -24.24 -10.54
CA SER A 79 22.29 -24.93 -10.11
C SER A 79 22.01 -26.35 -9.61
N SER A 80 20.90 -26.55 -8.89
CA SER A 80 20.48 -27.84 -8.38
C SER A 80 20.11 -28.80 -9.51
N ASP A 81 19.36 -28.32 -10.50
CA ASP A 81 18.96 -29.11 -11.67
C ASP A 81 20.19 -29.62 -12.44
N LYS A 82 21.20 -28.77 -12.64
CA LYS A 82 22.48 -29.17 -13.25
C LYS A 82 23.17 -30.29 -12.46
N ARG A 83 23.17 -30.19 -11.12
CA ARG A 83 23.78 -31.20 -10.24
C ARG A 83 23.01 -32.51 -10.28
N ILE A 84 21.68 -32.47 -10.26
CA ILE A 84 20.81 -33.65 -10.37
C ILE A 84 21.08 -34.36 -11.69
N ALA A 85 21.06 -33.64 -12.81
CA ALA A 85 21.33 -34.20 -14.13
C ALA A 85 22.71 -34.90 -14.21
N ALA A 86 23.75 -34.31 -13.59
CA ALA A 86 25.07 -34.92 -13.54
C ALA A 86 25.10 -36.22 -12.71
N MET A 87 24.41 -36.24 -11.57
CA MET A 87 24.29 -37.44 -10.73
C MET A 87 23.52 -38.55 -11.44
N GLU A 88 22.41 -38.20 -12.10
CA GLU A 88 21.60 -39.14 -12.88
C GLU A 88 22.39 -39.73 -14.06
N ALA A 89 23.13 -38.90 -14.78
CA ALA A 89 24.00 -39.35 -15.88
C ALA A 89 25.09 -40.31 -15.39
N LYS A 90 25.69 -40.04 -14.21
CA LYS A 90 26.67 -40.94 -13.59
C LYS A 90 26.02 -42.28 -13.22
N ALA A 91 24.90 -42.25 -12.49
CA ALA A 91 24.18 -43.46 -12.08
C ALA A 91 23.67 -44.30 -13.28
N ALA A 92 23.35 -43.65 -14.41
CA ALA A 92 22.98 -44.34 -15.63
C ALA A 92 24.18 -45.02 -16.33
N LYS A 93 25.38 -44.46 -16.22
CA LYS A 93 26.61 -45.08 -16.74
C LYS A 93 27.02 -46.29 -15.90
N ASP A 94 26.99 -46.14 -14.58
CA ASP A 94 27.39 -47.21 -13.65
C ASP A 94 26.48 -48.44 -13.82
N ARG A 95 25.16 -48.24 -13.99
CA ARG A 95 24.19 -49.32 -14.29
C ARG A 95 24.35 -50.02 -15.64
N LYS A 96 25.09 -49.44 -16.60
CA LYS A 96 25.36 -50.05 -17.92
C LYS A 96 26.69 -50.81 -17.96
N ALA A 97 27.54 -50.62 -16.97
CA ALA A 97 28.84 -51.27 -16.85
C ALA A 97 28.79 -52.56 -16.01
N GLU A 98 27.63 -52.84 -15.41
CA GLU A 98 27.27 -54.05 -14.65
C GLU A 98 26.46 -55.00 -15.55
#